data_AF-A0A377Z6M4-F1
#
_entry.id   AF-A0A377Z6M4-F1
#
_cell.length_a   1.000
_cell.length_b   1.000
_cell.length_c   1.000
_cell.angle_alpha   90.00
_cell.angle_beta   90.00
_cell.angle_gamma   90.00
#
_symmetry.space_group_name_H-M   'P 1'
#
loop_
_entity.id
_entity.type
_entity.pdbx_description
1 polymer ?
#
loop_
_entity_poly.entity_id
_entity_poly.type
_entity_poly.pdbx_seq_one_letter_code
_entity_poly.pdbx_strand_id
1 'polypeptide(L)'
;MHAAADILRSLYVDTAPMRGQIQDIEPEQIHLAIKEARVLEQSAESVPEYGKAVNIKTKRGVIKPRTPNQAQYIANILDHDITFGVGPAGTGKTYLAVAAAVDALERQEIRRILLTRPAVEAGEKLGFLPGDLSQKVDPYLRPLYDALFEMLGFEKVEKLIERNVIEVAPLAYMRGRTLNDAFIILDESQNTTIETDEDVPDPHRL
;
A
#
# COMPACT_ATOMS: atom_id res chain seq x y z
N MET A 1 -6.40 22.35 7.07
CA MET A 1 -5.17 23.09 7.46
C MET A 1 -5.21 23.69 8.88
N HIS A 2 -6.36 23.86 9.54
CA HIS A 2 -6.41 24.45 10.90
C HIS A 2 -6.12 23.49 12.06
N ALA A 3 -6.46 22.21 11.93
CA ALA A 3 -6.44 21.29 13.07
C ALA A 3 -5.04 21.00 13.65
N ALA A 4 -3.98 21.00 12.82
CA ALA A 4 -2.61 20.83 13.32
C ALA A 4 -2.18 22.02 14.19
N ALA A 5 -2.57 23.24 13.84
CA ALA A 5 -2.28 24.43 14.64
C ALA A 5 -3.08 24.43 15.95
N ASP A 6 -4.31 23.92 15.92
CA ASP A 6 -5.17 23.83 17.11
C ASP A 6 -4.66 22.77 18.10
N ILE A 7 -4.21 21.60 17.62
CA ILE A 7 -3.55 20.58 18.45
C ILE A 7 -2.29 21.14 19.10
N LEU A 8 -1.41 21.79 18.32
CA LEU A 8 -0.18 22.37 18.85
C LEU A 8 -0.46 23.45 19.91
N ARG A 9 -1.51 24.26 19.73
CA ARG A 9 -1.93 25.23 20.75
C ARG A 9 -2.48 24.56 22.00
N SER A 10 -3.28 23.50 21.88
CA SER A 10 -3.82 22.77 23.04
C SER A 10 -2.69 22.15 23.86
N LEU A 11 -1.79 21.41 23.21
CA LEU A 11 -0.63 20.79 23.87
C LEU A 11 0.32 21.82 24.50
N TYR A 12 0.43 23.00 23.89
CA TYR A 12 1.19 24.12 24.45
C TYR A 12 0.53 24.72 25.69
N VAL A 13 -0.81 24.80 25.73
CA VAL A 13 -1.54 25.24 26.92
C VAL A 13 -1.46 24.20 28.03
N ASP A 14 -1.50 22.91 27.70
CA ASP A 14 -1.39 21.82 28.68
C ASP A 14 0.01 21.72 29.31
N THR A 15 1.04 22.22 28.61
CA THR A 15 2.41 22.37 29.15
C THR A 15 2.65 23.71 29.84
N ALA A 16 1.63 24.59 29.93
CA ALA A 16 1.77 25.85 30.65
C ALA A 16 2.04 25.59 32.14
N PRO A 17 3.03 26.28 32.75
CA PRO A 17 3.49 25.95 34.09
C PRO A 17 2.41 26.22 35.15
N MET A 18 1.86 25.16 35.72
CA MET A 18 0.99 25.24 36.90
C MET A 18 1.89 25.22 38.14
N ARG A 19 1.94 26.34 38.88
CA ARG A 19 2.78 26.51 40.08
C ARG A 19 4.29 26.28 39.84
N GLY A 20 4.80 26.68 38.68
CA GLY A 20 6.24 26.69 38.38
C GLY A 20 6.84 25.34 38.01
N GLN A 21 6.01 24.30 37.84
CA GLN A 21 6.40 23.02 37.26
C GLN A 21 5.80 22.89 35.87
N ILE A 22 6.64 22.59 34.88
CA ILE A 22 6.23 22.25 33.52
C ILE A 22 5.98 20.75 33.53
N GLN A 23 4.77 20.31 33.17
CA GLN A 23 4.49 18.89 32.99
C GLN A 23 5.00 18.43 31.63
N ASP A 24 5.66 17.28 31.61
CA ASP A 24 6.05 16.61 30.37
C ASP A 24 4.80 16.07 29.67
N ILE A 25 4.81 16.06 28.33
CA ILE A 25 3.74 15.51 27.53
C ILE A 25 4.03 14.02 27.30
N GLU A 26 3.18 13.15 27.82
CA GLU A 26 3.26 11.72 27.59
C GLU A 26 2.66 11.33 26.22
N PRO A 27 3.14 10.25 25.58
CA PRO A 27 2.64 9.77 24.29
C PRO A 27 1.12 9.56 24.25
N GLU A 28 0.52 9.13 25.38
CA GLU A 28 -0.92 8.93 25.52
C GLU A 28 -1.71 10.25 25.40
N GLN A 29 -1.15 11.36 25.88
CA GLN A 29 -1.78 12.69 25.81
C GLN A 29 -1.77 13.22 24.37
N ILE A 30 -0.70 12.93 23.63
CA ILE A 30 -0.62 13.24 22.18
C ILE A 30 -1.67 12.42 21.43
N HIS A 31 -1.78 11.13 21.72
CA HIS A 31 -2.76 10.26 21.09
C HIS A 31 -4.21 10.73 21.36
N LEU A 32 -4.50 11.15 22.59
CA LEU A 32 -5.80 11.68 22.97
C LEU A 32 -6.10 13.00 22.26
N ALA A 33 -5.16 13.95 22.22
CA ALA A 33 -5.33 15.23 21.55
C ALA A 33 -5.58 15.09 20.04
N ILE A 34 -4.91 14.14 19.37
CA ILE A 34 -5.14 13.83 17.95
C ILE A 34 -6.56 13.29 17.73
N LYS A 35 -7.06 12.47 18.67
CA LYS A 35 -8.41 11.89 18.63
C LYS A 35 -9.48 12.96 18.87
N GLU A 36 -9.29 13.82 19.87
CA GLU A 36 -10.22 14.88 20.25
C GLU A 36 -10.30 16.01 19.22
N ALA A 37 -9.18 16.37 18.59
CA ALA A 37 -9.16 17.34 17.50
C ALA A 37 -9.87 16.83 16.23
N ARG A 38 -10.45 15.62 16.28
CA ARG A 38 -11.19 14.98 15.19
C ARG A 38 -10.39 14.97 13.89
N VAL A 39 -9.05 15.04 13.93
CA VAL A 39 -8.22 15.04 12.71
C VAL A 39 -8.34 13.72 11.98
N LEU A 40 -8.43 12.63 12.75
CA LEU A 40 -8.72 11.28 12.22
C LEU A 40 -10.16 11.14 11.72
N GLU A 41 -11.09 11.96 12.21
CA GLU A 41 -12.50 11.99 11.76
C GLU A 41 -12.74 13.01 10.62
N GLN A 42 -11.90 14.02 10.44
CA GLN A 42 -11.95 14.94 9.30
C GLN A 42 -11.49 14.23 8.01
N SER A 43 -10.62 13.23 8.11
CA SER A 43 -10.44 12.22 7.04
C SER A 43 -11.64 11.27 6.88
N ALA A 44 -12.54 11.22 7.86
CA ALA A 44 -13.75 10.41 7.81
C ALA A 44 -14.97 11.19 7.26
N GLU A 45 -14.93 12.52 7.16
CA GLU A 45 -15.98 13.31 6.46
C GLU A 45 -15.95 13.12 4.94
N SER A 46 -14.87 12.54 4.41
CA SER A 46 -14.81 11.99 3.05
C SER A 46 -15.16 10.50 2.98
N VAL A 47 -15.69 9.88 4.04
CA VAL A 47 -16.27 8.52 3.93
C VAL A 47 -17.51 8.65 3.06
N PRO A 48 -17.51 8.13 1.82
CA PRO A 48 -18.73 8.12 1.04
C PRO A 48 -19.75 7.30 1.84
N GLU A 49 -20.94 7.87 2.03
CA GLU A 49 -22.08 7.22 2.64
C GLU A 49 -22.19 5.77 2.12
N TYR A 50 -22.33 4.83 3.06
CA TYR A 50 -22.31 3.37 2.85
C TYR A 50 -23.41 2.98 1.83
N GLY A 51 -23.08 3.11 0.55
CA GLY A 51 -24.06 3.15 -0.55
C GLY A 51 -23.43 3.46 -1.91
N LYS A 52 -22.31 4.18 -1.94
CA LYS A 52 -21.37 4.22 -3.10
C LYS A 52 -20.18 3.28 -2.91
N ALA A 53 -20.42 2.06 -2.42
CA ALA A 53 -19.38 1.04 -2.40
C ALA A 53 -18.79 0.90 -3.80
N VAL A 54 -17.52 1.29 -4.00
CA VAL A 54 -16.82 1.05 -5.25
C VAL A 54 -16.60 -0.44 -5.35
N ASN A 55 -17.64 -1.07 -5.88
CA ASN A 55 -17.69 -2.48 -6.17
C ASN A 55 -16.79 -2.71 -7.37
N ILE A 56 -15.69 -3.41 -7.14
CA ILE A 56 -14.76 -3.74 -8.21
C ILE A 56 -15.41 -4.86 -9.01
N LYS A 57 -15.76 -4.57 -10.26
CA LYS A 57 -16.32 -5.56 -11.16
C LYS A 57 -15.16 -6.29 -11.83
N THR A 58 -15.10 -7.59 -11.65
CA THR A 58 -14.21 -8.45 -12.41
C THR A 58 -15.04 -9.38 -13.30
N LYS A 59 -14.40 -9.99 -14.29
CA LYS A 59 -15.07 -10.96 -15.17
C LYS A 59 -15.71 -12.14 -14.41
N ARG A 60 -15.18 -12.48 -13.22
CA ARG A 60 -15.65 -13.62 -12.42
C ARG A 60 -16.59 -13.25 -11.29
N GLY A 61 -16.81 -11.96 -11.01
CA GLY A 61 -17.73 -11.54 -9.97
C GLY A 61 -17.53 -10.10 -9.53
N VAL A 62 -18.34 -9.68 -8.56
CA VAL A 62 -18.21 -8.36 -7.95
C VAL A 62 -17.45 -8.51 -6.63
N ILE A 63 -16.26 -7.95 -6.55
CA ILE A 63 -15.49 -7.87 -5.31
C ILE A 63 -16.04 -6.71 -4.50
N LYS A 64 -16.59 -7.03 -3.33
CA LYS A 64 -17.16 -6.04 -2.40
C LYS A 64 -16.31 -5.94 -1.14
N PRO A 65 -16.00 -4.71 -0.68
CA PRO A 65 -15.42 -4.56 0.65
C PRO A 65 -16.38 -5.13 1.70
N ARG A 66 -15.84 -5.89 2.65
CA ARG A 66 -16.61 -6.51 3.75
C ARG A 66 -16.64 -5.65 5.00
N THR A 67 -15.69 -4.73 5.14
CA THR A 67 -15.56 -3.84 6.31
C THR A 67 -15.46 -2.38 5.88
N PRO A 68 -15.81 -1.42 6.76
CA PRO A 68 -15.66 0.00 6.49
C PRO A 68 -14.22 0.38 6.11
N ASN A 69 -13.22 -0.19 6.78
CA ASN A 69 -11.81 0.07 6.49
C ASN A 69 -11.40 -0.41 5.09
N GLN A 70 -11.95 -1.53 4.61
CA GLN A 70 -11.71 -2.00 3.24
C GLN A 70 -12.36 -1.07 2.21
N ALA A 71 -13.56 -0.57 2.49
CA ALA A 71 -14.23 0.40 1.62
C ALA A 71 -13.43 1.71 1.54
N GLN A 72 -12.97 2.21 2.69
CA GLN A 72 -12.11 3.38 2.75
C GLN A 72 -10.78 3.16 2.02
N TYR A 73 -10.18 1.98 2.16
CA TYR A 73 -8.94 1.66 1.45
C TYR A 73 -9.12 1.70 -0.06
N ILE A 74 -10.21 1.12 -0.59
CA ILE A 74 -10.52 1.20 -2.02
C ILE A 74 -10.78 2.65 -2.46
N ALA A 75 -11.55 3.42 -1.67
CA ALA A 75 -11.78 4.83 -1.98
C ALA A 75 -10.47 5.61 -2.05
N ASN A 76 -9.58 5.40 -1.08
CA ASN A 76 -8.27 6.05 -1.06
C ASN A 76 -7.43 5.71 -2.29
N ILE A 77 -7.42 4.44 -2.72
CA ILE A 77 -6.72 4.00 -3.95
C ILE A 77 -7.20 4.77 -5.19
N LEU A 78 -8.48 5.11 -5.27
CA LEU A 78 -9.07 5.76 -6.44
C LEU A 78 -8.89 7.28 -6.42
N ASP A 79 -8.90 7.87 -5.23
CA ASP A 79 -8.84 9.33 -5.05
C ASP A 79 -7.41 9.87 -4.91
N HIS A 80 -6.41 9.02 -4.68
CA HIS A 80 -5.02 9.43 -4.42
C HIS A 80 -4.02 8.69 -5.31
N ASP A 81 -3.01 9.41 -5.79
CA ASP A 81 -1.91 8.84 -6.60
C ASP A 81 -1.10 7.78 -5.84
N ILE A 82 -0.98 7.92 -4.52
CA ILE A 82 -0.23 7.00 -3.65
C ILE A 82 -1.08 6.69 -2.42
N THR A 83 -1.29 5.40 -2.15
CA THR A 83 -2.05 4.92 -0.98
C THR A 83 -1.27 3.86 -0.21
N PHE A 84 -1.14 4.06 1.10
CA PHE A 84 -0.53 3.08 2.01
C PHE A 84 -1.59 2.20 2.67
N GLY A 85 -1.56 0.91 2.36
CA GLY A 85 -2.42 -0.09 3.00
C GLY A 85 -1.74 -0.67 4.24
N VAL A 86 -1.94 -0.07 5.41
CA VAL A 86 -1.40 -0.58 6.68
C VAL A 86 -2.46 -1.39 7.43
N GLY A 87 -2.10 -2.58 7.91
CA GLY A 87 -2.98 -3.40 8.74
C GLY A 87 -2.50 -4.83 8.89
N PRO A 88 -3.12 -5.63 9.78
CA PRO A 88 -2.70 -7.00 10.04
C PRO A 88 -2.85 -7.91 8.82
N ALA A 89 -2.17 -9.06 8.83
CA ALA A 89 -2.31 -10.08 7.81
C ALA A 89 -3.77 -10.56 7.69
N GLY A 90 -4.19 -10.95 6.49
CA GLY A 90 -5.56 -11.45 6.26
C GLY A 90 -6.65 -10.38 6.12
N THR A 91 -6.34 -9.09 6.20
CA THR A 91 -7.33 -8.01 5.98
C THR A 91 -7.61 -7.70 4.52
N GLY A 92 -7.00 -8.45 3.59
CA GLY A 92 -7.28 -8.36 2.15
C GLY A 92 -6.65 -7.16 1.43
N LYS A 93 -5.69 -6.46 2.04
CA LYS A 93 -5.06 -5.24 1.48
C LYS A 93 -4.50 -5.48 0.08
N THR A 94 -3.62 -6.47 -0.06
CA THR A 94 -3.02 -6.85 -1.34
C THR A 94 -4.07 -7.29 -2.36
N TYR A 95 -5.04 -8.11 -1.93
CA TYR A 95 -6.11 -8.58 -2.82
C TYR A 95 -7.00 -7.44 -3.34
N LEU A 96 -7.38 -6.48 -2.48
CA LEU A 96 -8.19 -5.33 -2.87
C LEU A 96 -7.42 -4.35 -3.75
N ALA A 97 -6.11 -4.18 -3.52
CA ALA A 97 -5.25 -3.39 -4.39
C ALA A 97 -5.16 -4.00 -5.80
N VAL A 98 -4.95 -5.32 -5.89
CA VAL A 98 -4.93 -6.05 -7.17
C VAL A 98 -6.28 -5.93 -7.87
N ALA A 99 -7.38 -6.04 -7.13
CA ALA A 99 -8.71 -5.84 -7.68
C ALA A 99 -8.87 -4.44 -8.30
N ALA A 100 -8.46 -3.39 -7.57
CA ALA A 100 -8.57 -2.01 -8.05
C ALA A 100 -7.71 -1.79 -9.32
N ALA A 101 -6.50 -2.33 -9.34
CA ALA A 101 -5.62 -2.28 -10.51
C ALA A 101 -6.23 -2.99 -11.73
N VAL A 102 -6.86 -4.14 -11.52
CA VAL A 102 -7.55 -4.89 -12.58
C VAL A 102 -8.75 -4.10 -13.13
N ASP A 103 -9.57 -3.49 -12.27
CA ASP A 103 -10.70 -2.65 -12.71
C ASP A 103 -10.22 -1.45 -13.54
N ALA A 104 -9.19 -0.74 -13.07
CA ALA A 104 -8.57 0.36 -13.81
C ALA A 104 -8.02 -0.08 -15.17
N LEU A 105 -7.40 -1.27 -15.26
CA LEU A 105 -6.91 -1.84 -16.51
C LEU A 105 -8.06 -2.19 -17.47
N GLU A 106 -9.15 -2.78 -16.96
CA GLU A 106 -10.31 -3.13 -17.79
C GLU A 106 -11.07 -1.88 -18.27
N ARG A 107 -11.04 -0.79 -17.51
CA ARG A 107 -11.56 0.53 -17.89
C ARG A 107 -10.64 1.34 -18.79
N GLN A 108 -9.46 0.81 -19.11
CA GLN A 108 -8.43 1.48 -19.92
C GLN A 108 -7.92 2.80 -19.32
N GLU A 109 -8.06 2.98 -18.01
CA GLU A 109 -7.52 4.14 -17.27
C GLU A 109 -5.99 4.02 -17.12
N ILE A 110 -5.50 2.79 -17.05
CA ILE A 110 -4.08 2.46 -17.04
C ILE A 110 -3.73 1.53 -18.21
N ARG A 111 -2.46 1.50 -18.57
CA ARG A 111 -1.94 0.62 -19.64
C ARG A 111 -1.25 -0.62 -19.10
N ARG A 112 -0.74 -0.57 -17.86
CA ARG A 112 0.05 -1.64 -17.25
C ARG A 112 -0.19 -1.79 -15.76
N ILE A 113 -0.05 -3.01 -15.25
CA ILE A 113 0.00 -3.33 -13.81
C ILE A 113 1.38 -3.86 -13.51
N LEU A 114 2.01 -3.33 -12.47
CA LEU A 114 3.33 -3.74 -12.01
C LEU A 114 3.22 -4.23 -10.57
N LEU A 115 3.47 -5.50 -10.34
CA LEU A 115 3.43 -6.12 -9.04
C LEU A 115 4.86 -6.36 -8.58
N THR A 116 5.20 -5.84 -7.42
CA THR A 116 6.55 -5.96 -6.87
C THR A 116 6.53 -6.25 -5.39
N ARG A 117 7.52 -7.01 -4.97
CA ARG A 117 7.76 -7.39 -3.59
C ARG A 117 9.27 -7.22 -3.34
N PRO A 118 9.68 -6.63 -2.20
CA PRO A 118 11.09 -6.58 -1.85
C PRO A 118 11.62 -8.00 -1.68
N ALA A 119 12.87 -8.22 -2.08
CA ALA A 119 13.52 -9.49 -1.86
C ALA A 119 13.62 -9.73 -0.36
N VAL A 120 13.10 -10.87 0.10
CA VAL A 120 13.37 -11.36 1.44
C VAL A 120 14.55 -12.29 1.32
N GLU A 121 15.59 -12.03 2.11
CA GLU A 121 16.78 -12.89 2.19
C GLU A 121 16.37 -14.21 2.89
N ALA A 122 15.65 -15.08 2.18
CA ALA A 122 15.56 -16.46 2.56
C ALA A 122 16.95 -17.04 2.34
N GLY A 123 17.65 -17.39 3.42
CA GLY A 123 19.05 -17.84 3.43
C GLY A 123 19.37 -19.12 2.63
N GLU A 124 18.56 -19.49 1.65
CA GLU A 124 18.83 -20.57 0.70
C GLU A 124 18.97 -20.00 -0.70
N LYS A 125 20.06 -20.37 -1.38
CA LYS A 125 20.26 -20.09 -2.81
C LYS A 125 19.06 -20.59 -3.59
N LEU A 126 18.22 -19.65 -3.99
CA LEU A 126 17.01 -19.88 -4.78
C LEU A 126 17.42 -20.49 -6.13
N GLY A 127 17.31 -21.82 -6.24
CA GLY A 127 17.51 -22.53 -7.49
C GLY A 127 16.39 -22.16 -8.45
N PHE A 128 16.72 -21.54 -9.58
CA PHE A 128 15.78 -21.37 -10.68
C PHE A 128 15.36 -22.76 -11.18
N LEU A 129 14.07 -23.07 -11.06
CA LEU A 129 13.52 -24.29 -11.66
C LEU A 129 13.36 -24.08 -13.18
N PRO A 130 13.97 -24.93 -14.04
CA PRO A 130 13.66 -24.92 -15.46
C PRO A 130 12.23 -25.44 -15.67
N GLY A 131 11.40 -24.67 -16.38
CA GLY A 131 9.98 -25.01 -16.58
C GLY A 131 9.14 -23.88 -17.17
N ASP A 132 7.83 -24.13 -17.28
CA ASP A 132 6.81 -23.17 -17.74
C ASP A 132 6.64 -22.00 -16.74
N LEU A 133 5.99 -20.89 -17.13
CA LEU A 133 5.87 -19.69 -16.30
C LEU A 133 5.33 -19.99 -14.89
N SER A 134 4.34 -20.88 -14.80
CA SER A 134 3.74 -21.36 -13.54
C SER A 134 4.72 -22.08 -12.60
N GLN A 135 5.74 -22.74 -13.17
CA GLN A 135 6.79 -23.46 -12.42
C GLN A 135 7.95 -22.56 -12.02
N LYS A 136 8.05 -21.37 -12.65
CA LYS A 136 9.04 -20.32 -12.35
C LYS A 136 8.53 -19.26 -11.35
N VAL A 137 7.26 -19.33 -10.95
CA VAL A 137 6.71 -18.40 -9.96
C VAL A 137 7.33 -18.68 -8.60
N ASP A 138 8.09 -17.70 -8.12
CA ASP A 138 8.59 -17.67 -6.75
C ASP A 138 7.43 -17.90 -5.76
N PRO A 139 7.54 -18.84 -4.81
CA PRO A 139 6.55 -19.04 -3.74
C PRO A 139 6.06 -17.74 -3.09
N TYR A 140 6.90 -16.71 -2.96
CA TYR A 140 6.53 -15.42 -2.35
C TYR A 140 5.62 -14.56 -3.24
N LEU A 141 5.62 -14.78 -4.55
CA LEU A 141 4.77 -14.05 -5.51
C LEU A 141 3.44 -14.75 -5.75
N ARG A 142 3.29 -16.01 -5.34
CA ARG A 142 2.10 -16.84 -5.59
C ARG A 142 0.77 -16.16 -5.19
N PRO A 143 0.64 -15.48 -4.03
CA PRO A 143 -0.61 -14.82 -3.66
C PRO A 143 -1.08 -13.75 -4.67
N LEU A 144 -0.13 -13.08 -5.32
CA LEU A 144 -0.42 -12.05 -6.33
C LEU A 144 -0.94 -12.69 -7.62
N TYR A 145 -0.32 -13.79 -8.05
CA TYR A 145 -0.77 -14.58 -9.20
C TYR A 145 -2.16 -15.19 -8.96
N ASP A 146 -2.39 -15.76 -7.78
CA ASP A 146 -3.67 -16.35 -7.42
C ASP A 146 -4.80 -15.31 -7.50
N ALA A 147 -4.57 -14.11 -6.97
CA ALA A 147 -5.52 -13.00 -7.07
C ALA A 147 -5.81 -12.60 -8.53
N LEU A 148 -4.79 -12.47 -9.36
CA LEU A 148 -4.96 -12.16 -10.79
C LEU A 148 -5.75 -13.26 -11.52
N PHE A 149 -5.39 -14.53 -11.30
CA PHE A 149 -6.06 -15.67 -11.93
C PHE A 149 -7.53 -15.79 -11.48
N GLU A 150 -7.82 -15.48 -10.23
CA GLU A 150 -9.19 -15.42 -9.72
C GLU A 150 -10.01 -14.35 -10.45
N MET A 151 -9.45 -13.16 -10.67
CA MET A 151 -10.18 -12.01 -11.21
C MET A 151 -10.34 -12.03 -12.74
N LEU A 152 -9.27 -12.38 -13.45
CA LEU A 152 -9.19 -12.29 -14.92
C LEU A 152 -9.28 -13.66 -15.62
N GLY A 153 -8.98 -14.73 -14.88
CA GLY A 153 -8.83 -16.08 -15.43
C GLY A 153 -7.44 -16.36 -15.98
N PHE A 154 -7.05 -17.64 -15.90
CA PHE A 154 -5.70 -18.12 -16.22
C PHE A 154 -5.21 -17.68 -17.62
N GLU A 155 -5.95 -18.04 -18.68
CA GLU A 155 -5.56 -17.72 -20.06
C GLU A 155 -5.39 -16.22 -20.33
N LYS A 156 -6.20 -15.37 -19.68
CA LYS A 156 -6.12 -13.91 -19.88
C LYS A 156 -4.89 -13.35 -19.18
N VAL A 157 -4.62 -13.80 -17.96
CA VAL A 157 -3.44 -13.37 -17.20
C VAL A 157 -2.16 -13.75 -17.93
N GLU A 158 -2.04 -14.99 -18.41
CA GLU A 158 -0.84 -15.41 -19.17
C GLU A 158 -0.61 -14.53 -20.39
N LYS A 159 -1.65 -14.28 -21.21
CA LYS A 159 -1.55 -13.37 -22.36
C LYS A 159 -1.15 -11.95 -21.99
N LEU A 160 -1.63 -11.44 -20.85
CA LEU A 160 -1.28 -10.10 -20.37
C LEU A 160 0.16 -10.04 -19.86
N ILE A 161 0.65 -11.12 -19.26
CA ILE A 161 2.05 -11.24 -18.83
C ILE A 161 2.98 -11.34 -20.04
N GLU A 162 2.68 -12.20 -21.02
CA GLU A 162 3.45 -12.33 -22.25
C GLU A 162 3.59 -10.99 -23.00
N ARG A 163 2.54 -10.15 -22.94
CA ARG A 163 2.52 -8.81 -23.55
C ARG A 163 3.16 -7.72 -22.69
N ASN A 164 3.68 -8.06 -21.51
CA ASN A 164 4.19 -7.11 -20.51
C ASN A 164 3.15 -6.04 -20.10
N VAL A 165 1.86 -6.39 -20.16
CA VAL A 165 0.78 -5.56 -19.62
C VAL A 165 0.68 -5.76 -18.11
N ILE A 166 0.80 -7.00 -17.65
CA ILE A 166 0.98 -7.33 -16.24
C ILE A 166 2.42 -7.78 -16.08
N GLU A 167 3.17 -7.15 -15.20
CA GLU A 167 4.54 -7.52 -14.92
C GLU A 167 4.69 -7.79 -13.42
N VAL A 168 5.29 -8.92 -13.08
CA VAL A 168 5.59 -9.29 -11.69
C VAL A 168 7.09 -9.41 -11.56
N ALA A 169 7.71 -8.48 -10.83
CA ALA A 169 9.16 -8.40 -10.74
C ALA A 169 9.64 -7.94 -9.34
N PRO A 170 10.84 -8.36 -8.91
CA PRO A 170 11.44 -7.89 -7.65
C PRO A 170 11.65 -6.38 -7.63
N LEU A 171 11.63 -5.76 -6.44
CA LEU A 171 11.77 -4.31 -6.30
C LEU A 171 13.06 -3.75 -6.93
N ALA A 172 14.16 -4.51 -6.88
CA ALA A 172 15.44 -4.12 -7.48
C ALA A 172 15.36 -3.84 -9.00
N TYR A 173 14.40 -4.45 -9.70
CA TYR A 173 14.22 -4.28 -11.15
C TYR A 173 13.52 -2.95 -11.48
N MET A 174 13.07 -2.20 -10.47
CA MET A 174 12.40 -0.91 -10.66
C MET A 174 13.36 0.27 -10.79
N ARG A 175 14.62 0.11 -10.37
CA ARG A 175 15.62 1.17 -10.39
C ARG A 175 15.87 1.67 -11.82
N GLY A 176 15.78 2.98 -12.03
CA GLY A 176 16.05 3.62 -13.32
C GLY A 176 14.94 3.45 -14.37
N ARG A 177 13.76 2.92 -14.01
CA ARG A 177 12.62 2.79 -14.92
C ARG A 177 11.71 4.03 -14.87
N THR A 178 11.21 4.43 -16.03
CA THR A 178 10.10 5.38 -16.14
C THR A 178 8.79 4.60 -16.32
N LEU A 179 7.93 4.65 -15.31
CA LEU A 179 6.70 3.85 -15.25
C LEU A 179 5.48 4.75 -15.47
N ASN A 180 5.21 5.06 -16.75
CA ASN A 180 4.05 5.85 -17.14
C ASN A 180 2.80 4.97 -17.32
N ASP A 181 1.63 5.53 -16.97
CA ASP A 181 0.30 4.92 -17.05
C ASP A 181 0.25 3.50 -16.47
N ALA A 182 0.92 3.33 -15.32
CA ALA A 182 1.09 2.06 -14.66
C ALA A 182 0.49 2.12 -13.25
N PHE A 183 -0.22 1.06 -12.87
CA PHE A 183 -0.62 0.84 -11.50
C PHE A 183 0.42 -0.05 -10.83
N ILE A 184 1.13 0.49 -9.84
CA ILE A 184 2.23 -0.21 -9.16
C ILE A 184 1.74 -0.66 -7.78
N ILE A 185 1.89 -1.95 -7.48
CA ILE A 185 1.60 -2.53 -6.17
C ILE A 185 2.90 -3.03 -5.58
N LEU A 186 3.36 -2.36 -4.52
CA LEU A 186 4.47 -2.81 -3.68
C LEU A 186 3.89 -3.60 -2.49
N ASP A 187 3.94 -4.92 -2.59
CA ASP A 187 3.52 -5.81 -1.51
C ASP A 187 4.63 -5.97 -0.48
N GLU A 188 4.25 -6.13 0.79
CA GLU A 188 5.17 -6.44 1.90
C GLU A 188 6.32 -5.43 2.05
N SER A 189 5.98 -4.15 1.81
CA SER A 189 6.91 -3.01 1.88
C SER A 189 7.64 -2.89 3.22
N GLN A 190 7.13 -3.42 4.32
CA GLN A 190 7.84 -3.42 5.61
C GLN A 190 9.17 -4.19 5.58
N ASN A 191 9.36 -5.07 4.59
CA ASN A 191 10.60 -5.81 4.39
C ASN A 191 11.64 -5.03 3.57
N THR A 192 11.33 -3.80 3.13
CA THR A 192 12.36 -2.94 2.53
C THR A 192 13.28 -2.44 3.64
N THR A 193 14.57 -2.70 3.51
CA THR A 193 15.56 -1.94 4.28
C THR A 193 15.63 -0.53 3.71
N ILE A 194 15.77 0.46 4.58
CA ILE A 194 16.24 1.78 4.14
C ILE A 194 17.65 1.51 3.64
N GLU A 195 17.89 1.57 2.32
CA GLU A 195 19.26 1.73 1.84
C GLU A 195 19.72 3.07 2.43
N THR A 196 20.48 3.03 3.52
CA THR A 196 21.38 4.13 3.85
C THR A 196 22.29 4.23 2.65
N ASP A 197 22.16 5.33 1.89
CA ASP A 197 23.16 5.74 0.93
C ASP A 197 24.55 5.53 1.58
N GLU A 198 25.31 4.55 1.10
CA GLU A 198 26.69 4.27 1.56
C GLU A 198 27.67 5.41 1.20
N ASP A 199 27.16 6.57 0.76
CA ASP A 199 27.91 7.75 0.36
C ASP A 199 27.77 8.94 1.33
N VAL A 200 27.28 8.75 2.56
CA VAL A 200 27.45 9.75 3.62
C VAL A 200 28.77 9.46 4.35
N PRO A 201 29.88 10.18 4.06
CA PRO A 201 31.11 10.00 4.82
C PRO A 201 30.86 10.32 6.29
N ASP A 202 31.22 9.38 7.15
CA ASP A 202 31.23 9.54 8.60
C ASP A 202 32.08 10.77 8.99
N PRO A 203 31.48 11.84 9.55
CA PRO A 203 32.22 13.05 9.92
C PRO A 203 33.18 12.84 11.11
N HIS A 204 33.20 11.64 11.71
CA HIS A 204 34.07 11.30 12.84
C HIS A 204 35.22 10.35 12.51
N ARG A 205 35.46 10.04 11.23
CA ARG A 205 36.64 9.28 10.79
C ARG A 205 37.78 10.21 10.33
N LEU A 206 38.40 10.90 11.30
CA LEU A 206 39.74 11.51 11.19
C LEU A 206 40.55 11.20 12.45
#